data_AF-A0A0D8I8L7-F1
#
_entry.id   AF-A0A0D8I8L7-F1
#
_cell.length_a   1.000
_cell.length_b   1.000
_cell.length_c   1.000
_cell.angle_alpha   90.00
_cell.angle_beta   90.00
_cell.angle_gamma   90.00
#
_symmetry.space_group_name_H-M   'P 1'
#
loop_
_entity.id
_entity.type
_entity.pdbx_description
1 polymer ?
#
loop_
_entity_poly.entity_id
_entity_poly.type
_entity_poly.pdbx_seq_one_letter_code
_entity_poly.pdbx_strand_id
1 'polypeptide(L)'
;MKEVERYISLGISKKVSALIYNELFELLNNEEDSSDLQKFKLTVASNGVQLIEQSEEGNSKRKVHLLLTLEATKEKIVVLRDGLDITMMLESEANKLVKRKKANSKQAVSNVKS
;
A
#
# COMPACT_ATOMS: atom_id res chain seq x y z
N MET A 1 -19.61 -0.59 18.33
CA MET A 1 -18.74 -1.09 17.25
C MET A 1 -17.67 -0.05 17.03
N LYS A 2 -16.38 -0.39 17.06
CA LYS A 2 -15.33 0.54 16.65
C LYS A 2 -15.24 0.50 15.12
N GLU A 3 -15.25 1.65 14.48
CA GLU A 3 -15.12 1.77 13.03
C GLU A 3 -13.66 1.57 12.60
N VAL A 4 -13.46 1.07 11.38
CA VAL A 4 -12.13 0.91 10.77
C VAL A 4 -11.65 2.27 10.31
N GLU A 5 -10.49 2.71 10.81
CA GLU A 5 -9.90 3.99 10.41
C GLU A 5 -8.98 3.80 9.20
N ARG A 6 -9.16 4.65 8.18
CA ARG A 6 -8.44 4.56 6.90
C ARG A 6 -7.51 5.77 6.73
N TYR A 7 -6.23 5.49 6.57
CA TYR A 7 -5.18 6.48 6.40
C TYR A 7 -4.51 6.34 5.04
N ILE A 8 -4.22 7.48 4.41
CA ILE A 8 -3.39 7.54 3.20
C ILE A 8 -2.18 8.42 3.45
N SER A 9 -1.03 8.05 2.88
CA SER A 9 0.14 8.91 2.92
C SER A 9 -0.04 10.16 2.05
N LEU A 10 0.76 11.19 2.32
CA LEU A 10 0.83 12.37 1.46
C LEU A 10 1.26 12.02 0.02
N GLY A 11 2.07 10.97 -0.15
CA GLY A 11 2.45 10.47 -1.47
C GLY A 11 1.25 9.93 -2.25
N ILE A 12 0.38 9.16 -1.59
CA ILE A 12 -0.86 8.66 -2.18
C ILE A 12 -1.78 9.82 -2.56
N SER A 13 -2.04 10.74 -1.61
CA SER A 13 -2.98 11.84 -1.84
C SER A 13 -2.59 12.79 -2.97
N LYS A 14 -1.31 12.81 -3.37
CA LYS A 14 -0.79 13.65 -4.46
C LYS A 14 -0.73 12.95 -5.83
N LYS A 15 -0.76 11.63 -5.86
CA LYS A 15 -0.41 10.85 -7.07
C LYS A 15 -1.48 9.85 -7.50
N VAL A 16 -2.36 9.49 -6.59
CA VAL A 16 -3.41 8.51 -6.81
C VAL A 16 -4.72 9.25 -6.58
N SER A 17 -5.61 9.18 -7.57
CA SER A 17 -6.91 9.84 -7.47
C SER A 17 -7.78 9.19 -6.40
N ALA A 18 -8.75 9.97 -5.88
CA ALA A 18 -9.68 9.49 -4.88
C ALA A 18 -10.47 8.27 -5.33
N LEU A 19 -10.84 8.23 -6.60
CA LEU A 19 -11.50 7.08 -7.19
C LEU A 19 -10.64 5.81 -7.05
N ILE A 20 -9.35 5.90 -7.36
CA ILE A 20 -8.46 4.74 -7.33
C ILE A 20 -8.18 4.29 -5.90
N TYR A 21 -7.77 5.19 -4.99
CA TYR A 21 -7.44 4.73 -3.63
C TYR A 21 -8.67 4.25 -2.85
N ASN A 22 -9.87 4.76 -3.16
CA ASN A 22 -11.12 4.24 -2.58
C ASN A 22 -11.40 2.83 -3.10
N GLU A 23 -11.23 2.58 -4.39
CA GLU A 23 -11.35 1.22 -4.96
C GLU A 23 -10.39 0.26 -4.27
N LEU A 24 -9.15 0.66 -4.03
CA LEU A 24 -8.18 -0.17 -3.31
C LEU A 24 -8.64 -0.48 -1.87
N PHE A 25 -9.31 0.44 -1.17
CA PHE A 25 -9.89 0.15 0.14
C PHE A 25 -11.06 -0.84 0.06
N GLU A 26 -11.89 -0.75 -0.96
CA GLU A 26 -13.00 -1.70 -1.14
C GLU A 26 -12.51 -3.11 -1.47
N LEU A 27 -11.47 -3.24 -2.29
CA LEU A 27 -10.81 -4.52 -2.55
C LEU A 27 -10.29 -5.19 -1.26
N LEU A 28 -9.82 -4.39 -0.28
CA LEU A 28 -9.35 -4.89 1.02
C LEU A 28 -10.49 -5.32 1.95
N ASN A 29 -11.65 -4.68 1.88
CA ASN A 29 -12.79 -5.02 2.75
C ASN A 29 -13.47 -6.32 2.31
N ASN A 30 -13.40 -6.65 1.02
CA ASN A 30 -14.02 -7.84 0.46
C ASN A 30 -13.25 -9.13 0.79
N GLU A 31 -12.17 -9.05 1.57
CA GLU A 31 -11.31 -10.18 1.93
C GLU A 31 -11.32 -10.39 3.44
N GLU A 32 -12.12 -11.36 3.90
CA GLU A 32 -12.28 -11.69 5.34
C GLU A 32 -10.98 -12.21 5.99
N ASP A 33 -10.09 -12.86 5.23
CA ASP A 33 -8.80 -13.42 5.69
C ASP A 33 -7.59 -12.74 5.02
N SER A 34 -7.62 -11.42 4.94
CA SER A 34 -6.58 -10.66 4.26
C SER A 34 -5.33 -10.50 5.14
N SER A 35 -4.13 -10.74 4.60
CA SER A 35 -2.86 -10.49 5.29
C SER A 35 -2.73 -9.05 5.81
N ASP A 36 -2.02 -8.88 6.94
CA ASP A 36 -1.72 -7.56 7.51
C ASP A 36 -0.91 -6.69 6.55
N LEU A 37 -0.11 -7.32 5.68
CA LEU A 37 0.68 -6.64 4.67
C LEU A 37 0.23 -7.02 3.26
N GLN A 38 -0.22 -6.01 2.52
CA GLN A 38 -0.64 -6.16 1.14
C GLN A 38 0.04 -5.15 0.22
N LYS A 39 0.10 -5.50 -1.06
CA LYS A 39 0.69 -4.66 -2.10
C LYS A 39 -0.22 -4.59 -3.30
N PHE A 40 -0.39 -3.38 -3.80
CA PHE A 40 -1.02 -3.10 -5.08
C PHE A 40 0.00 -2.56 -6.06
N LYS A 41 -0.03 -3.06 -7.29
CA LYS A 41 0.71 -2.52 -8.40
C LYS A 41 -0.27 -2.03 -9.44
N LEU A 42 -0.30 -0.72 -9.59
CA LEU A 42 -1.14 -0.01 -10.54
C LEU A 42 -0.39 0.08 -11.87
N THR A 43 -0.99 -0.43 -12.94
CA THR A 43 -0.47 -0.30 -14.31
C THR A 43 -1.57 0.15 -15.26
N VAL A 44 -1.19 0.76 -16.36
CA VAL A 44 -2.13 1.23 -17.39
C VAL A 44 -1.95 0.37 -18.62
N ALA A 45 -3.00 -0.33 -19.01
CA ALA A 45 -3.04 -1.14 -20.22
C ALA A 45 -2.99 -0.25 -21.48
N SER A 46 -2.64 -0.83 -22.63
CA SER A 46 -2.51 -0.08 -23.89
C SER A 46 -3.80 0.59 -24.36
N ASN A 47 -4.95 0.09 -23.92
CA ASN A 47 -6.28 0.65 -24.18
C ASN A 47 -6.73 1.69 -23.15
N GLY A 48 -5.85 2.13 -22.24
CA GLY A 48 -6.14 3.15 -21.23
C GLY A 48 -6.80 2.64 -19.95
N VAL A 49 -7.07 1.33 -19.83
CA VAL A 49 -7.68 0.74 -18.64
C VAL A 49 -6.66 0.65 -17.49
N GLN A 50 -7.10 0.97 -16.27
CA GLN A 50 -6.31 0.75 -15.07
C GLN A 50 -6.35 -0.73 -14.68
N LEU A 51 -5.18 -1.36 -14.64
CA LEU A 51 -4.95 -2.68 -14.07
C LEU A 51 -4.45 -2.52 -12.64
N ILE A 52 -5.03 -3.30 -11.73
CA ILE A 52 -4.67 -3.35 -10.32
C ILE A 52 -4.23 -4.79 -10.01
N GLU A 53 -2.93 -5.01 -9.89
CA GLU A 53 -2.40 -6.29 -9.43
C GLU A 53 -2.27 -6.25 -7.90
N GLN A 54 -3.01 -7.11 -7.20
CA GLN A 54 -2.94 -7.29 -5.75
C GLN A 54 -2.12 -8.52 -5.40
N SER A 55 -1.28 -8.37 -4.38
CA SER A 55 -0.52 -9.47 -3.77
C SER A 55 -0.47 -9.29 -2.26
N GLU A 56 -0.52 -10.41 -1.54
CA GLU A 56 -0.54 -10.44 -0.08
C GLU A 56 0.75 -11.12 0.42
N GLU A 57 1.27 -10.70 1.57
CA GLU A 57 2.37 -11.41 2.21
C GLU A 57 1.93 -12.82 2.62
N GLY A 58 2.75 -13.83 2.33
CA GLY A 58 2.44 -15.24 2.60
C GLY A 58 1.57 -15.92 1.53
N ASN A 59 1.04 -15.18 0.55
CA ASN A 59 0.22 -15.72 -0.53
C ASN A 59 0.91 -15.56 -1.88
N SER A 60 1.10 -16.67 -2.61
CA SER A 60 1.72 -16.64 -3.94
C SER A 60 0.72 -16.26 -5.05
N LYS A 61 -0.59 -16.29 -4.77
CA LYS A 61 -1.62 -15.93 -5.75
C LYS A 61 -1.64 -14.41 -5.93
N ARG A 62 -1.67 -13.98 -7.19
CA ARG A 62 -1.90 -12.58 -7.57
C ARG A 62 -3.33 -12.45 -8.07
N LYS A 63 -4.06 -11.46 -7.57
CA LYS A 63 -5.38 -11.09 -8.06
C LYS A 63 -5.21 -9.90 -8.99
N VAL A 64 -5.88 -9.91 -10.14
CA VAL A 64 -5.83 -8.81 -11.11
C VAL A 64 -7.22 -8.25 -11.27
N HIS A 65 -7.37 -6.97 -10.99
CA HIS A 65 -8.62 -6.24 -11.10
C HIS A 65 -8.53 -5.20 -12.22
N LEU A 66 -9.67 -4.94 -12.85
CA LEU A 66 -9.83 -4.00 -13.95
C LEU A 66 -10.66 -2.81 -13.46
N LEU A 67 -10.14 -1.60 -13.63
CA LEU A 67 -10.84 -0.36 -13.29
C LEU A 67 -10.89 0.56 -14.51
N LEU A 68 -12.11 0.96 -14.86
CA LEU A 68 -12.33 2.03 -15.85
C LEU A 68 -12.25 3.37 -15.14
N THR A 69 -11.22 4.16 -15.46
CA THR A 69 -10.99 5.47 -14.84
C THR A 69 -10.37 6.42 -15.86
N LEU A 70 -10.73 7.70 -15.77
CA LEU A 70 -10.13 8.77 -16.58
C LEU A 70 -8.74 9.18 -16.08
N GLU A 71 -8.43 8.88 -14.82
CA GLU A 71 -7.21 9.31 -14.14
C GLU A 71 -6.30 8.11 -13.80
N ALA A 72 -6.03 7.27 -14.81
CA ALA A 72 -5.20 6.10 -14.62
C ALA A 72 -3.76 6.48 -14.20
N THR A 73 -3.20 5.76 -13.25
CA THR A 73 -1.90 6.03 -12.65
C THR A 73 -1.03 4.78 -12.59
N LYS A 74 0.29 5.00 -12.52
CA LYS A 74 1.30 3.95 -12.41
C LYS A 74 2.06 4.12 -11.11
N GLU A 75 1.66 3.38 -10.10
CA GLU A 75 2.27 3.44 -8.77
C GLU A 75 2.32 2.05 -8.14
N LYS A 76 3.26 1.89 -7.20
CA LYS A 76 3.34 0.72 -6.32
C LYS A 76 2.97 1.16 -4.92
N ILE A 77 2.00 0.47 -4.35
CA ILE A 77 1.35 0.84 -3.10
C ILE A 77 1.48 -0.33 -2.14
N VAL A 78 1.74 0.00 -0.89
CA VAL A 78 1.74 -0.94 0.23
C VAL A 78 0.62 -0.52 1.16
N VAL A 79 -0.13 -1.52 1.64
CA VAL A 79 -1.13 -1.33 2.66
C VAL A 79 -0.74 -2.16 3.88
N LEU A 80 -0.80 -1.51 5.03
CA LEU A 80 -0.58 -2.12 6.33
C LEU A 80 -1.87 -2.05 7.12
N ARG A 81 -2.33 -3.19 7.63
CA ARG A 81 -3.40 -3.30 8.62
C ARG A 81 -2.75 -3.48 9.99
N ASP A 82 -3.13 -2.64 10.94
CA ASP A 82 -2.73 -2.72 12.34
C ASP A 82 -4.00 -2.68 13.21
N GLY A 83 -4.54 -3.86 13.50
CA GLY A 83 -5.84 -3.98 14.15
C GLY A 83 -6.98 -3.37 13.32
N LEU A 84 -7.51 -2.23 13.76
CA LEU A 84 -8.60 -1.51 13.09
C LEU A 84 -8.12 -0.39 12.17
N ASP A 85 -6.81 -0.14 12.13
CA ASP A 85 -6.24 0.94 11.34
C ASP A 85 -5.68 0.37 10.04
N ILE A 86 -6.07 0.96 8.91
CA ILE A 86 -5.56 0.58 7.58
C ILE A 86 -4.81 1.77 7.00
N THR A 87 -3.50 1.62 6.79
CA THR A 87 -2.66 2.66 6.23
C THR A 87 -2.16 2.30 4.84
N MET A 88 -2.45 3.15 3.86
CA MET A 88 -1.98 3.03 2.48
C MET A 88 -0.85 4.04 2.21
N MET A 89 0.24 3.57 1.62
CA MET A 89 1.39 4.42 1.28
C MET A 89 2.08 3.95 0.00
N LEU A 90 2.86 4.81 -0.63
CA LEU A 90 3.70 4.40 -1.75
C LEU A 90 4.77 3.43 -1.25
N GLU A 91 5.11 2.41 -2.04
CA GLU A 91 6.17 1.45 -1.71
C GLU A 91 7.52 2.18 -1.46
N SER A 92 7.75 3.28 -2.17
CA SER A 92 8.93 4.13 -1.96
C SER A 92 8.96 4.81 -0.58
N GLU A 93 7.81 5.13 0.01
CA GLU A 93 7.70 5.72 1.35
C GLU A 93 7.92 4.64 2.42
N ALA A 94 7.28 3.49 2.27
CA ALA A 94 7.50 2.32 3.13
C ALA A 94 8.99 1.93 3.20
N ASN A 95 9.65 1.87 2.04
CA ASN A 95 11.08 1.57 1.95
C ASN A 95 11.98 2.59 2.66
N LYS A 96 11.61 3.89 2.65
CA LYS A 96 12.36 4.93 3.37
C LYS A 96 12.22 4.75 4.88
N LEU A 97 11.04 4.37 5.38
CA LEU A 97 10.81 4.10 6.81
C LEU A 97 11.71 2.95 7.30
N VAL A 98 11.78 1.86 6.54
CA VAL A 98 12.63 0.70 6.87
C VAL A 98 14.11 1.08 6.87
N LYS A 99 14.57 1.85 5.86
CA LYS A 99 15.97 2.30 5.78
C LYS A 99 16.36 3.23 6.93
N ARG A 100 15.49 4.16 7.33
CA ARG A 100 15.71 5.05 8.48
C ARG A 100 15.85 4.25 9.78
N LYS A 101 14.99 3.24 9.99
CA LYS A 101 15.07 2.37 11.18
C LYS A 101 16.41 1.62 11.26
N LYS A 102 16.92 1.14 10.12
CA LYS A 102 18.24 0.47 10.04
C LYS A 102 19.44 1.41 10.26
N ALA A 103 19.33 2.68 9.90
CA ALA A 103 20.37 3.67 10.15
C ALA A 103 20.45 4.03 11.64
N ASN A 104 19.29 4.26 12.27
CA ASN A 104 19.21 4.58 13.70
C ASN A 104 19.63 3.40 14.58
N SER A 105 19.32 2.16 14.18
CA SER A 105 19.78 0.98 14.92
C SER A 105 21.31 0.80 14.88
N LYS A 106 21.96 1.15 13.76
CA LYS A 106 23.43 1.11 13.66
C LYS A 106 24.10 2.18 14.52
N GLN A 107 23.53 3.39 14.60
CA GLN A 107 24.02 4.45 15.49
C GLN A 107 23.83 4.11 16.98
N ALA A 108 22.73 3.46 17.35
CA ALA A 108 22.52 3.01 18.72
C ALA A 108 23.57 1.97 19.15
N VAL A 109 23.96 1.05 18.26
CA VAL A 109 24.98 0.03 18.56
C VAL A 109 26.39 0.63 18.66
N SER A 110 26.72 1.69 17.91
CA SER A 110 28.01 2.37 18.06
C SER A 110 28.13 3.15 19.37
N ASN A 111 27.02 3.70 19.89
CA ASN A 111 27.02 4.46 21.14
C ASN A 111 27.08 3.59 22.41
N VAL A 112 26.85 2.28 22.32
CA VAL A 112 26.96 1.34 23.47
C VAL A 112 28.38 0.77 23.61
N LYS A 113 29.25 0.98 22.60
CA LYS A 113 30.65 0.50 22.60
C LYS A 113 31.69 1.61 22.83
N SER A 114 31.27 2.82 23.20
CA SER A 114 32.16 3.93 23.54
C SER A 114 32.16 4.20 25.03
#